data_AF-A0A925VUF8-F1
#
_entry.id   AF-A0A925VUF8-F1
#
_cell.length_a   1.000
_cell.length_b   1.000
_cell.length_c   1.000
_cell.angle_alpha   90.00
_cell.angle_beta   90.00
_cell.angle_gamma   90.00
#
_symmetry.space_group_name_H-M   'P 1'
#
loop_
_entity.id
_entity.type
_entity.pdbx_description
1 polymer ?
#
loop_
_entity_poly.entity_id
_entity_poly.type
_entity_poly.pdbx_seq_one_letter_code
_entity_poly.pdbx_strand_id
1 'polypeptide(L)'
;MKTCLLSFLLLVLPLLPVAASQIVTGLRSENLVAWSVWEKQGLRLKHYLLVYNNGAQPLQIDVKLKKLRSVSTNFEDVHTNNTFFRQLLHPKQLVKFPYPRKAADLEFFEFFEAGKSVGLMTIDTSRPNAALLKEPYHFYSNQGMNSGEMLYWVALESIYTVPAHIRITAESRFRNQYYLTKLCPAYDENFSWPYKLDSLSTQDASIIKFDSARTSATLPVPSNQSTLNSNFVKLILLTEQVESGYHYDEQKRIVPDKGVTYSSMNFLPFFPRRKEPAD
;
A
#
# COMPACT_ATOMS: atom_id res chain seq x y z
N MET A 1 51.33 -31.02 4.81
CA MET A 1 51.00 -29.94 3.85
C MET A 1 49.51 -29.98 3.50
N LYS A 2 48.62 -29.47 4.36
CA LYS A 2 47.18 -29.25 4.05
C LYS A 2 46.61 -28.16 4.96
N THR A 3 47.15 -26.95 4.87
CA THR A 3 46.68 -25.76 5.62
C THR A 3 46.76 -24.51 4.74
N CYS A 4 46.39 -24.62 3.46
CA CYS A 4 46.48 -23.49 2.52
C CYS A 4 45.18 -23.17 1.76
N LEU A 5 44.13 -23.99 1.87
CA LEU A 5 42.87 -23.74 1.13
C LEU A 5 41.82 -22.93 1.92
N LEU A 6 41.88 -22.90 3.26
CA LEU A 6 40.89 -22.20 4.08
C LEU A 6 41.13 -20.68 4.13
N SER A 7 42.39 -20.25 3.95
CA SER A 7 42.77 -18.84 4.06
C SER A 7 42.41 -18.00 2.82
N PHE A 8 42.22 -18.64 1.66
CA PHE A 8 41.88 -17.94 0.42
C PHE A 8 40.38 -17.63 0.32
N LEU A 9 39.50 -18.47 0.90
CA LEU A 9 38.06 -18.23 0.90
C LEU A 9 37.65 -17.09 1.86
N LEU A 10 38.38 -16.91 2.96
CA LEU A 10 38.18 -15.82 3.93
C LEU A 10 38.68 -14.45 3.43
N LEU A 11 39.53 -14.42 2.41
CA LEU A 11 40.09 -13.19 1.82
C LEU A 11 39.23 -12.61 0.68
N VAL A 12 38.26 -13.37 0.16
CA VAL A 12 37.35 -12.91 -0.91
C VAL A 12 36.01 -12.38 -0.38
N LEU A 13 35.62 -12.77 0.84
CA LEU A 13 34.38 -12.30 1.47
C LEU A 13 34.29 -10.79 1.77
N PRO A 14 35.37 -10.02 2.05
CA PRO A 14 35.26 -8.57 2.22
C PRO A 14 35.30 -7.77 0.90
N LEU A 15 35.45 -8.43 -0.26
CA LEU A 15 35.47 -7.78 -1.58
C LEU A 15 34.10 -7.75 -2.27
N LEU A 16 33.03 -8.22 -1.61
CA LEU A 16 31.68 -8.01 -2.12
C LEU A 16 31.28 -6.55 -1.85
N PRO A 17 31.04 -5.71 -2.88
CA PRO A 17 30.50 -4.38 -2.70
C PRO A 17 29.06 -4.51 -2.20
N VAL A 18 28.89 -4.58 -0.88
CA VAL A 18 27.59 -4.38 -0.23
C VAL A 18 27.35 -2.88 -0.22
N ALA A 19 26.89 -2.34 -1.34
CA ALA A 19 26.43 -0.96 -1.43
C ALA A 19 25.28 -0.85 -2.42
N ALA A 20 24.26 -1.70 -2.29
CA ALA A 20 22.94 -1.36 -2.78
C ALA A 20 22.30 -0.44 -1.74
N SER A 21 22.34 0.88 -1.95
CA SER A 21 21.52 1.80 -1.17
C SER A 21 20.06 1.49 -1.47
N GLN A 22 19.27 1.04 -0.49
CA GLN A 22 17.83 0.83 -0.66
C GLN A 22 17.08 2.04 -0.11
N ILE A 23 16.15 2.59 -0.90
CA ILE A 23 15.23 3.63 -0.40
C ILE A 23 14.01 2.90 0.16
N VAL A 24 13.84 2.95 1.48
CA VAL A 24 12.67 2.37 2.16
C VAL A 24 11.59 3.43 2.25
N THR A 25 10.44 3.16 1.64
CA THR A 25 9.22 3.97 1.77
C THR A 25 8.29 3.37 2.83
N GLY A 26 7.49 4.22 3.45
CA GLY A 26 6.60 3.88 4.54
C GLY A 26 6.63 4.94 5.64
N LEU A 27 5.46 5.26 6.19
CA LEU A 27 5.38 6.11 7.39
C LEU A 27 5.36 5.25 8.65
N ARG A 28 6.22 5.60 9.60
CA ARG A 28 6.41 4.91 10.89
C ARG A 28 5.72 5.64 12.04
N SER A 29 4.57 6.24 11.76
CA SER A 29 3.80 7.00 12.74
C SER A 29 2.53 6.28 13.15
N GLU A 30 2.25 6.29 14.44
CA GLU A 30 0.99 5.85 15.04
C GLU A 30 -0.08 6.96 15.03
N ASN A 31 0.38 8.21 15.00
CA ASN A 31 -0.47 9.41 15.10
C ASN A 31 -0.87 9.96 13.73
N LEU A 32 -0.16 9.59 12.67
CA LEU A 32 -0.37 10.12 11.34
C LEU A 32 -0.74 9.01 10.36
N VAL A 33 -1.81 9.27 9.63
CA VAL A 33 -2.23 8.43 8.51
C VAL A 33 -2.23 9.28 7.26
N ALA A 34 -1.49 8.83 6.26
CA ALA A 34 -1.45 9.47 4.95
C ALA A 34 -1.92 8.48 3.88
N TRP A 35 -2.70 8.96 2.91
CA TRP A 35 -3.25 8.11 1.86
C TRP A 35 -3.49 8.85 0.55
N SER A 36 -3.00 8.28 -0.55
CA SER A 36 -3.16 8.78 -1.90
C SER A 36 -4.48 8.30 -2.50
N VAL A 37 -5.37 9.23 -2.87
CA VAL A 37 -6.72 8.89 -3.36
C VAL A 37 -7.13 9.79 -4.53
N TRP A 38 -7.63 9.16 -5.58
CA TRP A 38 -8.35 9.82 -6.66
C TRP A 38 -9.83 9.92 -6.30
N GLU A 39 -10.36 11.14 -6.32
CA GLU A 39 -11.75 11.44 -6.04
C GLU A 39 -12.45 11.89 -7.34
N LYS A 40 -13.57 11.24 -7.65
CA LYS A 40 -14.46 11.64 -8.74
C LYS A 40 -15.22 12.91 -8.34
N GLN A 41 -15.26 13.91 -9.21
CA GLN A 41 -16.02 15.14 -9.00
C GLN A 41 -16.75 15.47 -10.29
N GLY A 42 -17.99 14.97 -10.39
CA GLY A 42 -18.73 14.93 -11.65
C GLY A 42 -17.98 14.11 -12.70
N LEU A 43 -17.61 14.76 -13.81
CA LEU A 43 -16.84 14.13 -14.90
C LEU A 43 -15.31 14.19 -14.71
N ARG A 44 -14.83 14.89 -13.67
CA ARG A 44 -13.39 15.07 -13.43
C ARG A 44 -12.90 14.13 -12.35
N LEU A 45 -11.64 13.76 -12.44
CA LEU A 45 -10.91 13.10 -11.36
C LEU A 45 -9.91 14.09 -10.79
N LYS A 46 -9.91 14.24 -9.47
CA LYS A 46 -8.90 15.00 -8.74
C LYS A 46 -8.12 14.08 -7.84
N HIS A 47 -6.81 14.28 -7.80
CA HIS A 47 -5.92 13.50 -6.98
C HIS A 47 -5.61 14.25 -5.69
N TYR A 48 -5.79 13.57 -4.57
CA TYR A 48 -5.60 14.14 -3.24
C TYR A 48 -4.66 13.26 -2.44
N LEU A 49 -3.81 13.91 -1.66
CA LEU A 49 -3.17 13.29 -0.51
C LEU A 49 -4.01 13.63 0.72
N LEU A 50 -4.54 12.58 1.33
CA LEU A 50 -5.32 12.62 2.55
C LEU A 50 -4.36 12.52 3.71
N VAL A 51 -4.42 13.45 4.66
CA VAL A 51 -3.59 13.40 5.88
C VAL A 51 -4.48 13.57 7.10
N TYR A 52 -4.37 12.60 8.00
CA TYR A 52 -5.24 12.46 9.16
C TYR A 52 -4.43 12.33 10.44
N ASN A 53 -4.79 13.15 11.43
CA ASN A 53 -4.27 13.01 12.79
C ASN A 53 -5.08 11.94 13.55
N ASN A 54 -4.53 10.73 13.62
CA ASN A 54 -5.04 9.63 14.43
C ASN A 54 -4.71 9.76 15.93
N GLY A 55 -3.80 10.67 16.30
CA GLY A 55 -3.45 10.93 17.69
C GLY A 55 -4.58 11.58 18.51
N ALA A 56 -4.37 11.61 19.83
CA ALA A 56 -5.25 12.30 20.78
C ALA A 56 -4.89 13.78 20.99
N GLN A 57 -3.72 14.21 20.50
CA GLN A 57 -3.19 15.56 20.68
C GLN A 57 -3.03 16.28 19.34
N PRO A 58 -3.08 17.63 19.31
CA PRO A 58 -2.73 18.39 18.11
C PRO A 58 -1.32 18.05 17.63
N LEU A 59 -1.16 17.93 16.32
CA LEU A 59 0.07 17.46 15.69
C LEU A 59 0.53 18.48 14.64
N GLN A 60 1.72 19.04 14.82
CA GLN A 60 2.35 19.88 13.80
C GLN A 60 2.95 18.97 12.74
N ILE A 61 2.39 19.03 11.52
CA ILE A 61 2.83 18.25 10.38
C ILE A 61 3.48 19.15 9.34
N ASP A 62 4.68 18.76 8.91
CA ASP A 62 5.29 19.27 7.69
C ASP A 62 5.41 18.14 6.66
N VAL A 63 5.05 18.40 5.41
CA VAL A 63 5.32 17.51 4.27
C VAL A 63 6.24 18.25 3.30
N LYS A 64 7.40 17.68 3.04
CA LYS A 64 8.44 18.26 2.21
C LYS A 64 8.72 17.39 0.99
N LEU A 65 9.21 18.01 -0.08
CA LEU A 65 9.76 17.29 -1.20
C LEU A 65 11.13 16.73 -0.82
N LYS A 66 11.26 15.41 -0.86
CA LYS A 66 12.56 14.74 -0.80
C LYS A 66 12.92 14.33 -2.22
N LYS A 67 14.02 14.87 -2.72
CA LYS A 67 14.56 14.50 -4.03
C LYS A 67 15.90 13.81 -3.84
N LEU A 68 16.04 12.66 -4.47
CA LEU A 68 17.29 11.90 -4.49
C LEU A 68 17.87 11.93 -5.90
N ARG A 69 19.19 11.83 -6.00
CA ARG A 69 19.90 11.56 -7.25
C ARG A 69 20.70 10.28 -7.10
N SER A 70 20.69 9.44 -8.13
CA SER A 70 21.59 8.30 -8.19
C SER A 70 23.01 8.79 -8.54
N VAL A 71 23.99 8.38 -7.74
CA VAL A 71 25.41 8.63 -7.98
C VAL A 71 26.14 7.31 -7.83
N SER A 72 26.55 6.73 -8.95
CA SER A 72 27.11 5.36 -9.00
C SER A 72 26.12 4.35 -8.38
N THR A 73 26.51 3.66 -7.31
CA THR A 73 25.66 2.69 -6.59
C THR A 73 24.88 3.29 -5.41
N ASN A 74 25.01 4.60 -5.18
CA ASN A 74 24.43 5.29 -4.02
C ASN A 74 23.34 6.31 -4.42
N PHE A 75 22.62 6.77 -3.40
CA PHE A 75 21.69 7.88 -3.51
C PHE A 75 22.18 9.06 -2.68
N GLU A 76 22.12 10.25 -3.26
CA GLU A 76 22.44 11.49 -2.58
C GLU A 76 21.22 12.39 -2.51
N ASP A 77 21.10 13.11 -1.39
CA ASP A 77 20.08 14.12 -1.20
C ASP A 77 20.31 15.31 -2.13
N VAL A 78 19.31 15.61 -2.96
CA VAL A 78 19.24 16.88 -3.65
C VAL A 78 18.51 17.84 -2.71
N HIS A 79 19.23 18.84 -2.22
CA HIS A 79 18.65 19.84 -1.34
C HIS A 79 17.47 20.54 -2.05
N THR A 80 16.28 20.42 -1.46
CA THR A 80 15.10 21.18 -1.89
C THR A 80 14.54 21.94 -0.70
N ASN A 81 14.14 23.20 -0.92
CA ASN A 81 13.48 24.02 0.09
C ASN A 81 11.94 23.96 -0.03
N ASN A 82 11.43 22.97 -0.75
CA ASN A 82 10.01 22.89 -1.08
C ASN A 82 9.24 22.17 0.04
N THR A 83 8.55 22.97 0.86
CA THR A 83 7.54 22.47 1.80
C THR A 83 6.18 22.52 1.10
N PHE A 84 5.57 21.35 0.85
CA PHE A 84 4.25 21.25 0.22
C PHE A 84 3.13 21.56 1.20
N PHE A 85 3.33 21.23 2.47
CA PHE A 85 2.31 21.35 3.48
C PHE A 85 2.97 21.61 4.83
N ARG A 86 2.41 22.58 5.57
CA ARG A 86 2.75 22.85 6.96
C ARG A 86 1.47 23.24 7.66
N GLN A 87 0.98 22.41 8.57
CA GLN A 87 -0.26 22.70 9.29
C GLN A 87 -0.27 22.03 10.66
N LEU A 88 -0.87 22.73 11.63
CA LEU A 88 -1.30 22.13 12.88
C LEU A 88 -2.60 21.35 12.63
N LEU A 89 -2.57 20.04 12.77
CA LEU A 89 -3.74 19.17 12.66
C LEU A 89 -4.30 18.87 14.04
N HIS A 90 -5.55 19.24 14.28
CA HIS A 90 -6.25 18.86 15.50
C HIS A 90 -6.53 17.35 15.54
N PRO A 91 -6.73 16.77 16.74
CA PRO A 91 -7.08 15.36 16.88
C PRO A 91 -8.25 14.97 15.98
N LYS A 92 -8.13 13.82 15.32
CA LYS A 92 -9.15 13.24 14.43
C LYS A 92 -9.54 14.16 13.26
N GLN A 93 -8.69 15.12 12.91
CA GLN A 93 -8.89 15.98 11.75
C GLN A 93 -8.31 15.31 10.50
N LEU A 94 -9.14 15.18 9.46
CA LEU A 94 -8.71 14.87 8.11
C LEU A 94 -8.54 16.16 7.31
N VAL A 95 -7.41 16.31 6.64
CA VAL A 95 -7.18 17.35 5.63
C VAL A 95 -6.94 16.67 4.29
N LYS A 96 -7.53 17.26 3.24
CA LYS A 96 -7.26 16.89 1.85
C LYS A 96 -6.41 17.98 1.23
N PHE A 97 -5.30 17.63 0.59
CA PHE A 97 -4.56 18.58 -0.23
C PHE A 97 -4.35 18.04 -1.65
N PRO A 98 -4.32 18.94 -2.66
CA PRO A 98 -4.08 18.53 -4.04
C PRO A 98 -2.73 17.84 -4.19
N TYR A 99 -2.73 16.71 -4.88
CA TYR A 99 -1.50 16.02 -5.23
C TYR A 99 -0.73 16.82 -6.32
N PRO A 100 0.62 16.84 -6.28
CA PRO A 100 1.44 17.43 -7.33
C PRO A 100 1.19 16.75 -8.68
N ARG A 101 1.25 17.54 -9.76
CA ARG A 101 0.89 17.07 -11.11
C ARG A 101 1.94 16.21 -11.79
N LYS A 102 3.20 16.26 -11.35
CA LYS A 102 4.32 15.52 -11.93
C LYS A 102 5.33 15.22 -10.83
N ALA A 103 5.86 14.00 -10.83
CA ALA A 103 7.01 13.60 -10.05
C ALA A 103 8.12 13.18 -11.01
N ALA A 104 9.37 13.41 -10.63
CA ALA A 104 10.51 12.69 -11.22
C ALA A 104 10.70 11.34 -10.51
N ASP A 105 11.44 10.42 -11.15
CA ASP A 105 11.62 9.02 -10.70
C ASP A 105 12.25 8.82 -9.31
N LEU A 106 12.76 9.89 -8.68
CA LEU A 106 13.39 9.86 -7.36
C LEU A 106 12.88 11.00 -6.45
N GLU A 107 11.58 11.26 -6.52
CA GLU A 107 10.90 12.25 -5.69
C GLU A 107 9.89 11.59 -4.75
N PHE A 108 9.95 11.98 -3.47
CA PHE A 108 9.16 11.44 -2.38
C PHE A 108 8.53 12.58 -1.57
N PHE A 109 7.42 12.30 -0.92
CA PHE A 109 6.98 13.09 0.21
C PHE A 109 7.69 12.63 1.47
N GLU A 110 8.41 13.54 2.12
CA GLU A 110 8.94 13.30 3.46
C GLU A 110 8.03 13.97 4.49
N PHE A 111 7.57 13.18 5.44
CA PHE A 111 6.67 13.63 6.49
C PHE A 111 7.45 13.89 7.77
N PHE A 112 7.12 15.00 8.43
CA PHE A 112 7.70 15.36 9.71
C PHE A 112 6.61 15.56 10.75
N GLU A 113 6.83 14.98 11.93
CA GLU A 113 6.04 15.19 13.14
C GLU A 113 6.88 15.90 14.17
N ALA A 114 6.42 17.07 14.64
CA ALA A 114 7.15 17.89 15.60
C ALA A 114 8.63 18.10 15.20
N GLY A 115 8.89 18.27 13.90
CA GLY A 115 10.22 18.50 13.33
C GLY A 115 11.07 17.23 13.09
N LYS A 116 10.58 16.03 13.42
CA LYS A 116 11.29 14.77 13.18
C LYS A 116 10.71 14.04 11.96
N SER A 117 11.56 13.56 11.06
CA SER A 117 11.12 12.75 9.93
C SER A 117 10.49 11.44 10.42
N VAL A 118 9.28 11.15 9.97
CA VAL A 118 8.52 9.92 10.31
C VAL A 118 8.39 8.97 9.12
N GLY A 119 8.97 9.31 7.98
CA GLY A 119 9.04 8.42 6.83
C GLY A 119 8.83 9.10 5.49
N LEU A 120 8.92 8.28 4.45
CA LEU A 120 8.80 8.68 3.06
C LEU A 120 7.57 8.04 2.43
N MET A 121 6.89 8.78 1.56
CA MET A 121 5.91 8.21 0.63
C MET A 121 6.33 8.47 -0.79
N THR A 122 6.20 7.46 -1.66
CA THR A 122 6.40 7.64 -3.10
C THR A 122 5.36 8.62 -3.63
N ILE A 123 5.78 9.54 -4.49
CA ILE A 123 4.85 10.41 -5.21
C ILE A 123 4.29 9.62 -6.39
N ASP A 124 3.11 9.03 -6.20
CA ASP A 124 2.43 8.29 -7.25
C ASP A 124 1.49 9.20 -8.02
N THR A 125 1.73 9.39 -9.32
CA THR A 125 0.85 10.20 -10.19
C THR A 125 -0.01 9.35 -11.11
N SER A 126 -0.01 8.03 -10.91
CA SER A 126 -0.77 7.07 -11.70
C SER A 126 -2.25 7.37 -11.59
N ARG A 127 -2.90 7.56 -12.74
CA ARG A 127 -4.33 7.85 -12.81
C ARG A 127 -5.11 6.58 -13.14
N PRO A 128 -6.25 6.30 -12.46
CA PRO A 128 -7.06 5.15 -12.82
C PRO A 128 -7.55 5.27 -14.27
N ASN A 129 -7.48 4.16 -15.01
CA ASN A 129 -7.99 4.07 -16.38
C ASN A 129 -9.51 4.35 -16.38
N ALA A 130 -10.02 5.05 -17.40
CA ALA A 130 -11.44 5.35 -17.57
C ALA A 130 -12.34 4.10 -17.45
N ALA A 131 -11.89 2.93 -17.89
CA ALA A 131 -12.63 1.67 -17.77
C ALA A 131 -12.89 1.21 -16.32
N LEU A 132 -12.08 1.71 -15.36
CA LEU A 132 -12.24 1.46 -13.93
C LEU A 132 -13.31 2.34 -13.30
N LEU A 133 -13.60 3.49 -13.92
CA LEU A 133 -14.50 4.50 -13.37
C LEU A 133 -15.95 4.06 -13.58
N LYS A 134 -16.54 3.48 -12.55
CA LYS A 134 -17.90 2.94 -12.58
C LYS A 134 -18.70 3.50 -11.43
N GLU A 135 -19.99 3.72 -11.66
CA GLU A 135 -20.93 3.91 -10.55
C GLU A 135 -21.06 2.60 -9.76
N PRO A 136 -21.28 2.67 -8.43
CA PRO A 136 -21.47 3.87 -7.60
C PRO A 136 -20.17 4.43 -6.98
N TYR A 137 -18.99 4.10 -7.52
CA TYR A 137 -17.72 4.40 -6.85
C TYR A 137 -17.24 5.83 -7.07
N HIS A 138 -16.84 6.48 -5.97
CA HIS A 138 -16.41 7.88 -5.92
C HIS A 138 -14.91 8.03 -5.65
N PHE A 139 -14.31 7.08 -4.94
CA PHE A 139 -12.89 7.11 -4.56
C PHE A 139 -12.14 5.93 -5.15
N TYR A 140 -10.91 6.16 -5.59
CA TYR A 140 -10.07 5.17 -6.24
C TYR A 140 -8.63 5.28 -5.70
N SER A 141 -8.01 4.15 -5.39
CA SER A 141 -6.60 4.12 -4.96
C SER A 141 -5.93 2.80 -5.35
N ASN A 142 -4.67 2.88 -5.71
CA ASN A 142 -3.74 1.77 -5.89
C ASN A 142 -2.65 1.77 -4.78
N GLN A 143 -2.88 2.51 -3.70
CA GLN A 143 -2.04 2.49 -2.51
C GLN A 143 -2.86 2.19 -1.26
N GLY A 144 -2.30 1.44 -0.32
CA GLY A 144 -2.73 1.38 1.07
C GLY A 144 -2.28 2.63 1.82
N MET A 145 -2.79 2.80 3.04
CA MET A 145 -2.34 3.87 3.93
C MET A 145 -0.83 3.77 4.16
N ASN A 146 -0.18 4.91 4.32
CA ASN A 146 1.25 5.03 4.63
C ASN A 146 2.19 4.36 3.60
N SER A 147 1.80 4.32 2.31
CA SER A 147 2.61 3.89 1.14
C SER A 147 2.67 2.39 0.81
N GLY A 148 1.66 1.61 1.19
CA GLY A 148 1.58 0.24 0.70
C GLY A 148 1.22 0.21 -0.79
N GLU A 149 2.15 -0.06 -1.69
CA GLU A 149 1.82 -0.18 -3.12
C GLU A 149 0.92 -1.40 -3.36
N MET A 150 -0.10 -1.25 -4.22
CA MET A 150 -1.02 -2.33 -4.57
C MET A 150 -0.97 -2.60 -6.08
N LEU A 151 -0.96 -3.88 -6.44
CA LEU A 151 -1.08 -4.34 -7.84
C LEU A 151 -2.52 -4.23 -8.40
N TYR A 152 -3.40 -3.52 -7.68
CA TYR A 152 -4.83 -3.38 -7.98
C TYR A 152 -5.28 -1.98 -7.66
N TRP A 153 -6.33 -1.60 -8.38
CA TRP A 153 -7.18 -0.48 -8.04
C TRP A 153 -8.29 -0.93 -7.11
N VAL A 154 -8.37 -0.28 -5.96
CA VAL A 154 -9.49 -0.31 -5.04
C VAL A 154 -10.42 0.84 -5.38
N ALA A 155 -11.72 0.55 -5.51
CA ALA A 155 -12.77 1.53 -5.75
C ALA A 155 -13.82 1.47 -4.62
N LEU A 156 -14.15 2.65 -4.08
CA LEU A 156 -14.98 2.83 -2.89
C LEU A 156 -16.09 3.84 -3.16
N GLU A 157 -17.27 3.56 -2.62
CA GLU A 157 -18.39 4.52 -2.58
C GLU A 157 -18.07 5.69 -1.65
N SER A 158 -17.41 5.40 -0.52
CA SER A 158 -17.08 6.38 0.51
C SER A 158 -15.77 6.01 1.20
N ILE A 159 -15.01 7.02 1.60
CA ILE A 159 -13.90 6.92 2.56
C ILE A 159 -14.31 7.34 3.97
N TYR A 160 -15.56 7.77 4.14
CA TYR A 160 -16.08 8.30 5.41
C TYR A 160 -16.98 7.30 6.15
N THR A 161 -17.39 6.27 5.44
CA THR A 161 -18.27 5.21 5.91
C THR A 161 -17.74 3.94 5.31
N VAL A 162 -17.56 2.92 6.14
CA VAL A 162 -17.16 1.61 5.65
C VAL A 162 -18.29 1.09 4.76
N PRO A 163 -18.04 0.83 3.46
CA PRO A 163 -19.07 0.33 2.58
C PRO A 163 -19.35 -1.15 2.88
N ALA A 164 -20.52 -1.64 2.48
CA ALA A 164 -20.81 -3.08 2.54
C ALA A 164 -19.94 -3.89 1.57
N HIS A 165 -19.43 -3.24 0.52
CA HIS A 165 -18.64 -3.86 -0.52
C HIS A 165 -17.53 -2.95 -1.03
N ILE A 166 -16.44 -3.55 -1.49
CA ILE A 166 -15.33 -2.84 -2.11
C ILE A 166 -15.04 -3.48 -3.46
N ARG A 167 -14.88 -2.67 -4.50
CA ARG A 167 -14.47 -3.20 -5.80
C ARG A 167 -12.96 -3.20 -5.91
N ILE A 168 -12.43 -4.30 -6.41
CA ILE A 168 -11.01 -4.46 -6.70
C ILE A 168 -10.86 -4.81 -8.17
N THR A 169 -9.92 -4.16 -8.85
CA THR A 169 -9.57 -4.43 -10.24
C THR A 169 -8.07 -4.54 -10.38
N ALA A 170 -7.57 -5.69 -10.82
CA ALA A 170 -6.16 -5.90 -11.06
C ALA A 170 -5.66 -5.06 -12.25
N GLU A 171 -4.47 -4.50 -12.12
CA GLU A 171 -3.84 -3.69 -13.18
C GLU A 171 -3.15 -4.56 -14.26
N SER A 172 -2.85 -5.82 -13.92
CA SER A 172 -1.92 -6.68 -14.66
C SER A 172 -2.54 -7.64 -15.67
N ARG A 173 -1.70 -8.02 -16.64
CA ARG A 173 -1.89 -9.15 -17.56
C ARG A 173 -1.39 -10.42 -16.90
N PHE A 174 -2.30 -11.31 -16.56
CA PHE A 174 -2.03 -12.62 -15.97
C PHE A 174 -1.31 -13.54 -16.95
N ARG A 175 0.03 -13.62 -16.87
CA ARG A 175 0.84 -14.54 -17.68
C ARG A 175 1.23 -15.75 -16.83
N ASN A 176 0.36 -16.76 -16.78
CA ASN A 176 0.51 -17.98 -15.95
C ASN A 176 0.52 -17.75 -14.42
N GLN A 177 0.07 -16.58 -14.01
CA GLN A 177 -0.08 -16.19 -12.61
C GLN A 177 -1.52 -15.81 -12.32
N TYR A 178 -1.94 -15.96 -11.08
CA TYR A 178 -3.18 -15.41 -10.56
C TYR A 178 -2.91 -14.76 -9.21
N TYR A 179 -3.87 -13.95 -8.79
CA TYR A 179 -3.82 -13.36 -7.47
C TYR A 179 -4.97 -13.85 -6.63
N LEU A 180 -4.72 -14.01 -5.34
CA LEU A 180 -5.74 -14.28 -4.34
C LEU A 180 -5.84 -13.09 -3.41
N THR A 181 -7.04 -12.65 -3.11
CA THR A 181 -7.27 -11.47 -2.30
C THR A 181 -8.38 -11.71 -1.29
N LYS A 182 -8.18 -11.22 -0.07
CA LYS A 182 -9.17 -11.27 1.00
C LYS A 182 -9.22 -9.95 1.76
N LEU A 183 -10.43 -9.49 2.05
CA LEU A 183 -10.65 -8.41 3.01
C LEU A 183 -10.80 -9.00 4.41
N CYS A 184 -9.94 -8.55 5.31
CA CYS A 184 -9.99 -8.89 6.72
C CYS A 184 -10.31 -7.62 7.52
N PRO A 185 -11.04 -7.74 8.65
CA PRO A 185 -11.11 -6.62 9.56
C PRO A 185 -9.73 -6.40 10.19
N ALA A 186 -9.36 -5.14 10.45
CA ALA A 186 -8.09 -4.81 11.13
C ALA A 186 -8.18 -4.96 12.66
N TYR A 187 -8.89 -5.98 13.14
CA TYR A 187 -9.08 -6.19 14.57
C TYR A 187 -7.92 -6.97 15.18
N ASP A 188 -7.34 -6.35 16.19
CA ASP A 188 -6.61 -6.97 17.29
C ASP A 188 -5.22 -7.50 16.95
N GLU A 189 -4.26 -7.19 17.82
CA GLU A 189 -2.86 -7.68 17.77
C GLU A 189 -2.79 -9.22 17.89
N ASN A 190 -3.92 -9.85 18.22
CA ASN A 190 -4.11 -11.29 18.40
C ASN A 190 -4.68 -12.02 17.16
N PHE A 191 -4.91 -11.36 16.03
CA PHE A 191 -5.40 -12.04 14.83
C PHE A 191 -4.35 -13.03 14.29
N SER A 192 -4.66 -14.34 14.36
CA SER A 192 -3.80 -15.38 13.78
C SER A 192 -3.96 -15.40 12.26
N TRP A 193 -2.88 -15.04 11.58
CA TRP A 193 -2.90 -14.84 10.13
C TRP A 193 -3.01 -16.17 9.40
N PRO A 194 -3.91 -16.28 8.41
CA PRO A 194 -3.85 -17.40 7.49
C PRO A 194 -2.59 -17.26 6.63
N TYR A 195 -1.56 -18.06 6.92
CA TYR A 195 -0.24 -17.94 6.27
C TYR A 195 -0.24 -18.25 4.76
N LYS A 196 -1.35 -18.71 4.17
CA LYS A 196 -1.49 -19.06 2.74
C LYS A 196 -2.94 -18.92 2.29
N LEU A 197 -3.30 -17.84 1.60
CA LEU A 197 -4.63 -17.68 0.98
C LEU A 197 -4.93 -18.81 -0.01
N ASP A 198 -3.92 -19.29 -0.75
CA ASP A 198 -4.11 -20.40 -1.72
C ASP A 198 -4.64 -21.68 -1.07
N SER A 199 -4.09 -22.05 0.09
CA SER A 199 -4.52 -23.24 0.83
C SER A 199 -5.94 -23.14 1.37
N LEU A 200 -6.44 -21.92 1.58
CA LEU A 200 -7.78 -21.66 2.11
C LEU A 200 -8.81 -21.37 1.03
N SER A 201 -8.37 -21.03 -0.19
CA SER A 201 -9.23 -20.57 -1.28
C SER A 201 -10.35 -21.55 -1.67
N THR A 202 -10.18 -22.84 -1.38
CA THR A 202 -11.18 -23.89 -1.64
C THR A 202 -12.27 -23.97 -0.56
N GLN A 203 -12.01 -23.44 0.63
CA GLN A 203 -12.90 -23.52 1.80
C GLN A 203 -13.49 -22.16 2.20
N ASP A 204 -12.82 -21.07 1.83
CA ASP A 204 -13.20 -19.71 2.17
C ASP A 204 -13.63 -18.92 0.93
N ALA A 205 -14.95 -18.81 0.74
CA ALA A 205 -15.55 -18.10 -0.39
C ALA A 205 -15.32 -16.57 -0.37
N SER A 206 -14.80 -16.01 0.73
CA SER A 206 -14.40 -14.60 0.79
C SER A 206 -13.05 -14.34 0.12
N ILE A 207 -12.27 -15.40 -0.16
CA ILE A 207 -11.02 -15.31 -0.93
C ILE A 207 -11.38 -15.27 -2.41
N ILE A 208 -11.03 -14.16 -3.06
CA ILE A 208 -11.30 -13.96 -4.47
C ILE A 208 -10.04 -14.19 -5.29
N LYS A 209 -10.16 -15.07 -6.29
CA LYS A 209 -9.15 -15.25 -7.33
C LYS A 209 -9.33 -14.22 -8.44
N PHE A 210 -8.26 -13.52 -8.76
CA PHE A 210 -8.11 -12.68 -9.94
C PHE A 210 -7.20 -13.37 -10.96
N ASP A 211 -7.67 -13.51 -12.19
CA ASP A 211 -6.93 -14.10 -13.31
C ASP A 211 -7.35 -13.45 -14.64
N SER A 212 -6.87 -13.97 -15.78
CA SER A 212 -7.19 -13.44 -17.09
C SER A 212 -8.69 -13.44 -17.43
N ALA A 213 -9.46 -14.34 -16.82
CA ALA A 213 -10.91 -14.40 -16.97
C ALA A 213 -11.65 -13.49 -15.97
N ARG A 214 -11.06 -13.26 -14.79
CA ARG A 214 -11.62 -12.43 -13.72
C ARG A 214 -10.64 -11.35 -13.28
N THR A 215 -10.60 -10.25 -14.03
CA THR A 215 -9.71 -9.11 -13.71
C THR A 215 -10.29 -8.15 -12.67
N SER A 216 -11.59 -8.25 -12.37
CA SER A 216 -12.26 -7.42 -11.37
C SER A 216 -13.32 -8.20 -10.59
N ALA A 217 -13.54 -7.79 -9.35
CA ALA A 217 -14.53 -8.37 -8.46
C ALA A 217 -14.96 -7.38 -7.39
N THR A 218 -16.14 -7.62 -6.84
CA THR A 218 -16.63 -6.93 -5.65
C THR A 218 -16.45 -7.86 -4.47
N LEU A 219 -15.72 -7.41 -3.45
CA LEU A 219 -15.48 -8.15 -2.22
C LEU A 219 -16.45 -7.66 -1.15
N PRO A 220 -17.14 -8.56 -0.45
CA PRO A 220 -17.95 -8.18 0.70
C PRO A 220 -17.04 -7.71 1.84
N VAL A 221 -17.45 -6.65 2.52
CA VAL A 221 -16.80 -6.22 3.75
C VAL A 221 -17.34 -7.08 4.91
N PRO A 222 -16.47 -7.64 5.77
CA PRO A 222 -16.90 -8.47 6.90
C PRO A 222 -17.94 -7.75 7.78
N SER A 223 -19.06 -8.41 8.08
CA SER A 223 -20.24 -7.82 8.74
C SER A 223 -20.05 -7.39 10.20
N ASN A 224 -18.96 -7.80 10.85
CA ASN A 224 -18.69 -7.52 12.27
C ASN A 224 -18.20 -6.08 12.52
N GLN A 225 -18.63 -5.11 11.72
CA GLN A 225 -18.23 -3.69 11.82
C GLN A 225 -19.31 -2.77 12.36
N SER A 226 -20.52 -3.31 12.61
CA SER A 226 -21.70 -2.58 13.08
C SER A 226 -21.55 -1.91 14.46
N THR A 227 -20.44 -2.10 15.17
CA THR A 227 -20.14 -1.46 16.46
C THR A 227 -19.19 -0.27 16.37
N LEU A 228 -18.66 0.07 15.19
CA LEU A 228 -17.71 1.17 15.01
C LEU A 228 -18.42 2.52 14.83
N ASN A 229 -19.19 2.92 15.84
CA ASN A 229 -19.72 4.27 15.92
C ASN A 229 -18.57 5.26 16.13
N SER A 230 -18.32 6.13 15.14
CA SER A 230 -17.48 7.36 15.18
C SER A 230 -15.95 7.24 15.22
N ASN A 231 -15.37 6.04 15.26
CA ASN A 231 -13.91 5.89 15.34
C ASN A 231 -13.26 5.70 13.96
N PHE A 232 -11.97 6.02 13.88
CA PHE A 232 -11.13 5.70 12.72
C PHE A 232 -11.11 4.18 12.50
N VAL A 233 -11.48 3.72 11.31
CA VAL A 233 -11.56 2.31 10.95
C VAL A 233 -10.50 1.97 9.91
N LYS A 234 -9.93 0.77 10.02
CA LYS A 234 -9.02 0.21 9.02
C LYS A 234 -9.53 -1.14 8.57
N LEU A 235 -9.44 -1.41 7.27
CA LEU A 235 -9.53 -2.74 6.70
C LEU A 235 -8.15 -3.21 6.28
N ILE A 236 -7.94 -4.53 6.29
CA ILE A 236 -6.75 -5.13 5.72
C ILE A 236 -7.15 -5.79 4.41
N LEU A 237 -6.39 -5.49 3.37
CA LEU A 237 -6.41 -6.18 2.09
C LEU A 237 -5.19 -7.08 2.02
N LEU A 238 -5.42 -8.38 2.19
CA LEU A 238 -4.40 -9.40 1.98
C LEU A 238 -4.38 -9.78 0.51
N THR A 239 -3.18 -9.89 -0.06
CA THR A 239 -2.99 -10.36 -1.43
C THR A 239 -1.84 -11.35 -1.50
N GLU A 240 -2.03 -12.43 -2.25
CA GLU A 240 -0.98 -13.34 -2.68
C GLU A 240 -0.93 -13.42 -4.20
N GLN A 241 0.28 -13.38 -4.78
CA GLN A 241 0.56 -13.76 -6.15
C GLN A 241 0.95 -15.23 -6.17
N VAL A 242 0.22 -16.02 -6.96
CA VAL A 242 0.49 -17.44 -7.17
C VAL A 242 0.87 -17.65 -8.62
N GLU A 243 2.00 -18.30 -8.82
CA GLU A 243 2.52 -18.65 -10.14
C GLU A 243 2.44 -20.15 -10.35
N SER A 244 1.98 -20.55 -11.55
CA SER A 244 2.07 -21.93 -12.00
C SER A 244 3.44 -22.15 -12.58
N GLY A 245 4.22 -23.03 -11.94
CA GLY A 245 5.56 -23.42 -12.36
C GLY A 245 5.64 -24.90 -12.68
N TYR A 246 6.87 -25.34 -12.92
CA TYR A 246 7.20 -26.75 -13.06
C TYR A 246 8.53 -27.03 -12.36
N HIS A 247 8.66 -28.19 -11.72
CA HIS A 247 9.95 -28.70 -11.25
C HIS A 247 10.19 -30.10 -11.79
N TYR A 248 11.42 -30.60 -11.66
CA TYR A 248 11.76 -31.98 -11.97
C TYR A 248 11.63 -32.83 -10.71
N ASP A 249 10.86 -33.92 -10.77
CA ASP A 249 10.82 -34.92 -9.70
C ASP A 249 12.13 -35.74 -9.63
N GLU A 250 12.24 -36.63 -8.66
CA GLU A 250 13.40 -37.51 -8.49
C GLU A 250 13.65 -38.42 -9.72
N GLN A 251 12.64 -38.65 -10.55
CA GLN A 251 12.71 -39.39 -11.80
C GLN A 251 12.97 -38.48 -13.01
N LYS A 252 13.33 -37.21 -12.79
CA LYS A 252 13.56 -36.17 -13.82
C LYS A 252 12.35 -35.94 -14.74
N ARG A 253 11.13 -36.14 -14.24
CA ARG A 253 9.91 -35.79 -14.94
C ARG A 253 9.47 -34.38 -14.56
N ILE A 254 8.99 -33.64 -15.55
CA ILE A 254 8.41 -32.31 -15.35
C ILE A 254 7.06 -32.49 -14.64
N VAL A 255 6.93 -31.96 -13.44
CA VAL A 255 5.69 -31.97 -12.64
C VAL A 255 5.22 -30.53 -12.39
N PRO A 256 3.90 -30.24 -12.54
CA PRO A 256 3.37 -28.93 -12.22
C PRO A 256 3.60 -28.57 -10.75
N ASP A 257 3.93 -27.31 -10.51
CA ASP A 257 4.15 -26.76 -9.19
C ASP A 257 3.40 -25.43 -9.02
N LYS A 258 3.12 -25.06 -7.77
CA LYS A 258 2.53 -23.77 -7.43
C LYS A 258 3.41 -23.07 -6.41
N GLY A 259 3.92 -21.91 -6.79
CA GLY A 259 4.70 -21.05 -5.90
C GLY A 259 3.94 -19.78 -5.53
N VAL A 260 4.04 -19.35 -4.28
CA VAL A 260 3.67 -17.98 -3.88
C VAL A 260 4.88 -17.09 -4.08
N THR A 261 4.80 -16.14 -5.01
CA THR A 261 5.94 -15.27 -5.37
C THR A 261 5.88 -13.89 -4.72
N TYR A 262 4.70 -13.49 -4.24
CA TYR A 262 4.49 -12.22 -3.57
C TYR A 262 3.33 -12.31 -2.58
N SER A 263 3.50 -11.71 -1.41
CA SER A 263 2.43 -11.53 -0.43
C SER A 263 2.46 -10.09 0.08
N SER A 264 1.30 -9.45 0.15
CA SER A 264 1.18 -8.08 0.67
C SER A 264 0.03 -7.93 1.63
N MET A 265 0.22 -6.99 2.55
CA MET A 265 -0.78 -6.52 3.48
C MET A 265 -0.92 -5.02 3.30
N ASN A 266 -2.08 -4.61 2.79
CA ASN A 266 -2.38 -3.20 2.58
C ASN A 266 -3.53 -2.78 3.48
N PHE A 267 -3.42 -1.61 4.09
CA PHE A 267 -4.46 -1.11 4.98
C PHE A 267 -5.29 -0.06 4.25
N LEU A 268 -6.62 -0.20 4.30
CA LEU A 268 -7.57 0.73 3.73
C LEU A 268 -8.21 1.55 4.85
N PRO A 269 -7.93 2.85 4.97
CA PRO A 269 -8.43 3.67 6.06
C PRO A 269 -9.81 4.27 5.74
N PHE A 270 -10.66 4.35 6.76
CA PHE A 270 -11.94 5.05 6.72
C PHE A 270 -11.97 6.09 7.83
N PHE A 271 -12.25 7.34 7.44
CA PHE A 271 -12.11 8.50 8.31
C PHE A 271 -13.46 8.92 8.88
N PRO A 272 -13.54 9.27 10.17
CA PRO A 272 -14.78 9.78 10.74
C PRO A 272 -15.16 11.09 10.05
N ARG A 273 -16.45 11.27 9.73
CA ARG A 273 -16.94 12.61 9.36
C ARG A 273 -16.81 13.52 10.58
N ARG A 274 -16.26 14.72 10.37
CA ARG A 274 -16.41 15.78 11.37
C ARG A 274 -17.90 16.04 11.49
N LYS A 275 -18.47 15.94 12.70
CA LYS A 275 -19.79 16.51 12.95
C LYS A 275 -19.62 18.00 12.68
N GLU A 276 -20.28 18.53 11.66
CA GLU A 276 -20.46 19.96 11.58
C GLU A 276 -21.14 20.38 12.90
N PRO A 277 -20.69 21.47 13.54
CA PRO A 277 -21.43 22.00 14.67
C PRO A 277 -22.88 22.21 14.21
N ALA A 278 -23.84 21.75 15.00
CA ALA A 278 -25.22 22.12 14.77
C ALA A 278 -25.29 23.64 14.90
N ASP A 279 -25.63 24.31 13.81
CA ASP A 279 -25.93 25.75 13.78
C ASP A 279 -27.11 26.08 14.70
#